data_AF-A0A356A279-F1
#
_entry.id   AF-A0A356A279-F1
#
_cell.length_a   1.000
_cell.length_b   1.000
_cell.length_c   1.000
_cell.angle_alpha   90.00
_cell.angle_beta   90.00
_cell.angle_gamma   90.00
#
_symmetry.space_group_name_H-M   'P 1'
#
loop_
_entity.id
_entity.type
_entity.pdbx_description
1 polymer ?
#
loop_
_entity_poly.entity_id
_entity_poly.type
_entity_poly.pdbx_seq_one_letter_code
_entity_poly.pdbx_strand_id
1 'polypeptide(L)'
;MDTPQKENAAVLARMDFSGNFRDEDAPAMEVANWILGGGTSLSSRLMERLRQKEGLSYSVYSQILFPGFGNRAAWIAYAIVAPQNLAKAEKSLRDEIAKALDKGFTKEEVEQAVQGLLQHRAVNRAQDAHLARSWITFLETDTDFTESQRYEERLRALDVKAVNAALHKMLKADGITFALAGDLQKAKKAGADFSVP
;
A
#
# COMPACT_ATOMS: atom_id res chain seq x y z
N MET A 1 -3.17 -13.44 -16.52
CA MET A 1 -3.47 -12.99 -17.89
C MET A 1 -2.19 -13.04 -18.71
N ASP A 2 -2.25 -13.68 -19.88
CA ASP A 2 -1.12 -13.67 -20.80
C ASP A 2 -1.04 -12.32 -21.52
N THR A 3 0.15 -11.71 -21.55
CA THR A 3 0.43 -10.47 -22.27
C THR A 3 1.62 -10.69 -23.20
N PRO A 4 1.39 -11.26 -24.39
CA PRO A 4 2.46 -11.63 -25.31
C PRO A 4 3.37 -10.46 -25.65
N GLN A 5 4.66 -10.74 -25.83
CA GLN A 5 5.69 -9.78 -26.25
C GLN A 5 6.05 -8.69 -25.21
N LYS A 6 5.41 -8.66 -24.04
CA LYS A 6 5.84 -7.75 -22.98
C LYS A 6 7.12 -8.26 -22.33
N GLU A 7 8.07 -7.35 -22.12
CA GLU A 7 9.30 -7.64 -21.38
C GLU A 7 9.06 -7.71 -19.87
N ASN A 8 8.17 -6.86 -19.37
CA ASN A 8 7.83 -6.78 -17.96
C ASN A 8 6.48 -7.42 -17.67
N ALA A 9 6.40 -8.06 -16.52
CA ALA A 9 5.18 -8.59 -15.94
C ALA A 9 4.78 -7.78 -14.70
N ALA A 10 3.51 -7.89 -14.32
CA ALA A 10 2.93 -7.16 -13.20
C ALA A 10 2.12 -8.08 -12.29
N VAL A 11 2.27 -7.88 -10.99
CA VAL A 11 1.40 -8.44 -9.96
C VAL A 11 0.59 -7.30 -9.37
N LEU A 12 -0.74 -7.44 -9.37
CA LEU A 12 -1.65 -6.55 -8.66
C LEU A 12 -2.36 -7.36 -7.57
N ALA A 13 -2.30 -6.86 -6.34
CA ALA A 13 -3.09 -7.36 -5.23
C ALA A 13 -4.16 -6.33 -4.88
N ARG A 14 -5.40 -6.76 -4.65
CA ARG A 14 -6.49 -5.89 -4.23
C ARG A 14 -7.31 -6.53 -3.13
N MET A 15 -7.68 -5.73 -2.14
CA MET A 15 -8.69 -6.10 -1.16
C MET A 15 -9.63 -4.91 -0.90
N ASP A 16 -10.93 -5.15 -1.02
CA ASP A 16 -11.94 -4.18 -0.64
C ASP A 16 -12.29 -4.35 0.85
N PHE A 17 -12.53 -3.24 1.54
CA PHE A 17 -12.92 -3.23 2.95
C PHE A 17 -13.87 -2.07 3.26
N SER A 18 -14.55 -2.13 4.41
CA SER A 18 -15.40 -1.03 4.87
C SER A 18 -14.52 0.07 5.47
N GLY A 19 -14.49 1.24 4.85
CA GLY A 19 -13.75 2.40 5.34
C GLY A 19 -14.01 3.67 4.55
N ASN A 20 -13.82 4.81 5.20
CA ASN A 20 -13.84 6.15 4.61
C ASN A 20 -12.68 7.00 5.16
N PHE A 21 -12.20 7.99 4.41
CA PHE A 21 -11.15 8.89 4.89
C PHE A 21 -11.57 9.74 6.10
N ARG A 22 -12.88 9.90 6.31
CA ARG A 22 -13.47 10.59 7.47
C ARG A 22 -13.57 9.72 8.72
N ASP A 23 -13.31 8.41 8.61
CA ASP A 23 -13.36 7.52 9.76
C ASP A 23 -12.25 7.89 10.78
N GLU A 24 -12.50 7.62 12.06
CA GLU A 24 -11.54 7.91 13.14
C GLU A 24 -10.24 7.14 12.97
N ASP A 25 -10.31 5.92 12.41
CA ASP A 25 -9.18 5.02 12.20
C ASP A 25 -8.48 5.18 10.84
N ALA A 26 -8.93 6.09 9.98
CA ALA A 26 -8.29 6.37 8.69
C ALA A 26 -6.79 6.75 8.82
N PRO A 27 -6.35 7.56 9.81
CA PRO A 27 -4.92 7.80 10.05
C PRO A 27 -4.15 6.51 10.37
N ALA A 28 -4.73 5.61 11.16
CA ALA A 28 -4.11 4.34 11.51
C ALA A 28 -3.98 3.42 10.28
N MET A 29 -4.97 3.44 9.39
CA MET A 29 -4.91 2.74 8.11
C MET A 29 -3.80 3.29 7.20
N GLU A 30 -3.65 4.61 7.13
CA GLU A 30 -2.59 5.24 6.33
C GLU A 30 -1.20 4.86 6.85
N VAL A 31 -1.00 4.83 8.18
CA VAL A 31 0.24 4.35 8.80
C VAL A 31 0.49 2.87 8.48
N ALA A 32 -0.52 2.01 8.62
CA ALA A 32 -0.40 0.59 8.29
C ALA A 32 0.00 0.40 6.81
N ASN A 33 -0.62 1.14 5.89
CA ASN A 33 -0.25 1.12 4.49
C ASN A 33 1.17 1.65 4.24
N TRP A 34 1.58 2.72 4.93
CA TRP A 34 2.93 3.26 4.82
C TRP A 34 4.00 2.23 5.16
N ILE A 35 3.79 1.46 6.24
CA ILE A 35 4.70 0.38 6.67
C ILE A 35 4.74 -0.75 5.62
N LEU A 36 3.59 -1.14 5.06
CA LEU A 36 3.51 -2.20 4.07
C LEU A 36 4.22 -1.82 2.76
N GLY A 37 3.83 -0.72 2.14
CA GLY A 37 4.31 -0.36 0.79
C GLY A 37 3.95 1.05 0.31
N GLY A 38 3.26 1.85 1.11
CA GLY A 38 2.86 3.21 0.75
C GLY A 38 3.92 4.27 1.04
N GLY A 39 4.95 3.92 1.82
CA GLY A 39 6.04 4.83 2.12
C GLY A 39 6.90 5.13 0.90
N THR A 40 7.45 6.34 0.87
CA THR A 40 8.42 6.78 -0.15
C THR A 40 9.83 6.25 0.10
N SER A 41 10.08 5.65 1.27
CA SER A 41 11.36 5.05 1.63
C SER A 41 11.50 3.64 1.06
N LEU A 42 12.75 3.23 0.81
CA LEU A 42 13.10 1.86 0.42
C LEU A 42 12.95 0.83 1.56
N SER A 43 12.39 1.25 2.71
CA SER A 43 12.32 0.48 3.95
C SER A 43 10.93 -0.09 4.27
N SER A 44 9.93 0.10 3.40
CA SER A 44 8.64 -0.58 3.58
C SER A 44 8.81 -2.09 3.48
N ARG A 45 7.96 -2.86 4.17
CA ARG A 45 8.09 -4.33 4.25
C ARG A 45 8.10 -4.97 2.87
N LEU A 46 7.22 -4.52 1.96
CA LEU A 46 7.13 -5.04 0.61
C LEU A 46 8.37 -4.70 -0.24
N MET A 47 8.92 -3.49 -0.10
CA MET A 47 10.17 -3.12 -0.78
C MET A 47 11.36 -3.89 -0.22
N GLU A 48 11.48 -4.03 1.10
CA GLU A 48 12.55 -4.81 1.72
C GLU A 48 12.49 -6.28 1.25
N ARG A 49 11.29 -6.86 1.21
CA ARG A 49 11.10 -8.25 0.79
C ARG A 49 11.41 -8.45 -0.70
N LEU A 50 10.70 -7.75 -1.58
CA LEU A 50 10.76 -8.02 -3.03
C LEU A 50 12.00 -7.40 -3.69
N ARG A 51 12.51 -6.27 -3.20
CA ARG A 51 13.69 -5.60 -3.78
C ARG A 51 14.98 -6.04 -3.11
N GLN A 52 15.08 -5.87 -1.78
CA GLN A 52 16.37 -6.02 -1.09
C GLN A 52 16.73 -7.49 -0.85
N LYS A 53 15.77 -8.30 -0.38
CA LYS A 53 16.04 -9.71 -0.04
C LYS A 53 16.01 -10.63 -1.24
N GLU A 54 15.04 -10.43 -2.14
CA GLU A 54 14.79 -11.39 -3.22
C GLU A 54 15.14 -10.88 -4.63
N GLY A 55 15.40 -9.58 -4.79
CA GLY A 55 15.79 -9.00 -6.09
C GLY A 55 14.75 -9.17 -7.20
N LEU A 56 13.47 -9.32 -6.87
CA LEU A 56 12.39 -9.60 -7.82
C LEU A 56 11.87 -8.35 -8.52
N SER A 57 11.82 -7.23 -7.79
CA SER A 57 11.21 -5.98 -8.27
C SER A 57 11.94 -4.74 -7.75
N TYR A 58 12.04 -3.73 -8.60
CA TYR A 58 12.48 -2.39 -8.21
C TYR A 58 11.31 -1.43 -7.95
N SER A 59 10.09 -1.82 -8.32
CA SER A 59 8.90 -0.99 -8.31
C SER A 59 7.78 -1.73 -7.62
N VAL A 60 7.76 -1.61 -6.28
CA VAL A 60 6.72 -2.17 -5.42
C VAL A 60 6.11 -1.04 -4.61
N TYR A 61 4.80 -0.96 -4.59
CA TYR A 61 4.09 0.01 -3.75
C TYR A 61 2.73 -0.51 -3.33
N SER A 62 2.16 0.12 -2.32
CA SER A 62 0.77 -0.07 -1.92
C SER A 62 0.08 1.25 -1.60
N GLN A 63 -1.24 1.29 -1.80
CA GLN A 63 -2.05 2.46 -1.53
C GLN A 63 -3.42 2.07 -1.02
N ILE A 64 -4.05 3.01 -0.30
CA ILE A 64 -5.46 2.94 0.06
C ILE A 64 -6.23 3.88 -0.86
N LEU A 65 -7.30 3.38 -1.45
CA LEU A 65 -8.30 4.15 -2.17
C LEU A 65 -9.51 4.31 -1.25
N PHE A 66 -9.64 5.49 -0.63
CA PHE A 66 -10.87 5.86 0.07
C PHE A 66 -11.92 6.36 -0.92
N PRO A 67 -13.20 6.03 -0.71
CA PRO A 67 -14.27 6.50 -1.57
C PRO A 67 -14.63 7.96 -1.25
N GLY A 68 -15.04 8.72 -2.27
CA GLY A 68 -15.59 10.07 -2.07
C GLY A 68 -16.98 10.06 -1.42
N PHE A 69 -17.74 8.97 -1.61
CA PHE A 69 -19.07 8.75 -1.04
C PHE A 69 -19.25 7.28 -0.59
N GLY A 70 -19.97 7.07 0.50
CA GLY A 70 -20.17 5.73 1.08
C GLY A 70 -18.93 5.22 1.84
N ASN A 71 -18.85 3.90 2.01
CA ASN A 71 -17.87 3.25 2.88
C ASN A 71 -17.08 2.10 2.22
N ARG A 72 -17.04 2.02 0.90
CA ARG A 72 -16.28 0.97 0.19
C ARG A 72 -14.88 1.46 -0.19
N ALA A 73 -13.92 1.23 0.70
CA ALA A 73 -12.50 1.48 0.44
C ALA A 73 -11.82 0.26 -0.18
N ALA A 74 -10.63 0.46 -0.72
CA ALA A 74 -9.79 -0.61 -1.23
C ALA A 74 -8.32 -0.40 -0.88
N TRP A 75 -7.63 -1.48 -0.54
CA TRP A 75 -6.18 -1.53 -0.51
C TRP A 75 -5.68 -2.18 -1.79
N ILE A 76 -4.66 -1.60 -2.40
CA ILE A 76 -4.03 -2.11 -3.62
C ILE A 76 -2.53 -2.17 -3.39
N ALA A 77 -1.90 -3.29 -3.76
CA ALA A 77 -0.47 -3.36 -3.96
C ALA A 77 -0.13 -3.72 -5.40
N TYR A 78 0.99 -3.22 -5.88
CA TYR A 78 1.45 -3.43 -7.25
C TYR A 78 2.95 -3.65 -7.28
N ALA A 79 3.39 -4.62 -8.09
CA ALA A 79 4.81 -4.92 -8.30
C ALA A 79 5.08 -5.20 -9.79
N ILE A 80 6.18 -4.66 -10.33
CA ILE A 80 6.68 -5.00 -11.67
C ILE A 80 7.82 -6.01 -11.53
N VAL A 81 7.73 -7.15 -12.21
CA VAL A 81 8.71 -8.24 -12.14
C VAL A 81 9.00 -8.80 -13.53
N ALA A 82 10.06 -9.60 -13.65
CA ALA A 82 10.26 -10.43 -14.84
C ALA A 82 9.16 -11.52 -14.91
N PRO A 83 8.69 -11.92 -16.11
CA PRO A 83 7.59 -12.88 -16.26
C PRO A 83 7.76 -14.19 -15.48
N GLN A 84 8.99 -14.72 -15.43
CA GLN A 84 9.33 -15.94 -14.70
C GLN A 84 9.23 -15.80 -13.17
N ASN A 85 9.22 -14.58 -12.65
CA ASN A 85 9.17 -14.28 -11.23
C ASN A 85 7.75 -13.98 -10.73
N LEU A 86 6.72 -13.98 -11.60
CA LEU A 86 5.35 -13.64 -11.23
C LEU A 86 4.81 -14.47 -10.05
N ALA A 87 4.86 -15.79 -10.16
CA ALA A 87 4.35 -16.69 -9.11
C ALA A 87 5.13 -16.53 -7.79
N LYS A 88 6.45 -16.31 -7.88
CA LYS A 88 7.29 -16.05 -6.71
C LYS A 88 6.94 -14.72 -6.05
N ALA A 89 6.71 -13.67 -6.83
CA ALA A 89 6.35 -12.35 -6.33
C ALA A 89 4.97 -12.34 -5.68
N GLU A 90 4.00 -13.05 -6.25
CA GLU A 90 2.70 -13.28 -5.61
C GLU A 90 2.87 -13.96 -4.25
N LYS A 91 3.62 -15.06 -4.21
CA LYS A 91 3.88 -15.78 -2.95
C LYS A 91 4.54 -14.88 -1.91
N SER A 92 5.55 -14.11 -2.29
CA SER A 92 6.24 -13.19 -1.38
C SER A 92 5.32 -12.08 -0.86
N LEU A 93 4.41 -11.56 -1.69
CA LEU A 93 3.37 -10.61 -1.26
C LEU A 93 2.42 -11.26 -0.25
N ARG A 94 1.91 -12.47 -0.53
CA ARG A 94 1.03 -13.22 0.38
C ARG A 94 1.71 -13.48 1.72
N ASP A 95 2.95 -13.97 1.69
CA ASP A 95 3.72 -14.31 2.89
C ASP A 95 3.98 -13.07 3.77
N GLU A 96 4.34 -11.93 3.18
CA GLU A 96 4.61 -10.73 3.97
C GLU A 96 3.34 -10.12 4.56
N ILE A 97 2.22 -10.17 3.84
CA ILE A 97 0.92 -9.73 4.38
C ILE A 97 0.45 -10.68 5.48
N ALA A 98 0.57 -12.00 5.30
CA ALA A 98 0.24 -12.98 6.33
C ALA A 98 1.08 -12.77 7.60
N LYS A 99 2.38 -12.53 7.44
CA LYS A 99 3.27 -12.20 8.56
C LYS A 99 2.89 -10.89 9.24
N ALA A 100 2.46 -9.87 8.49
CA ALA A 100 1.96 -8.63 9.07
C ALA A 100 0.68 -8.85 9.87
N LEU A 101 -0.25 -9.67 9.37
CA LEU A 101 -1.48 -10.02 10.07
C LEU A 101 -1.22 -10.88 11.32
N ASP A 102 -0.24 -11.78 11.28
CA ASP A 102 0.10 -12.66 12.40
C ASP A 102 0.85 -11.92 13.51
N LYS A 103 1.92 -11.20 13.15
CA LYS A 103 2.85 -10.59 14.12
C LYS A 103 2.59 -9.11 14.39
N GLY A 104 1.77 -8.46 13.56
CA GLY A 104 1.60 -7.02 13.58
C GLY A 104 2.87 -6.25 13.19
N PHE A 105 2.82 -4.95 13.47
CA PHE A 105 3.91 -4.00 13.37
C PHE A 105 4.58 -3.75 14.71
N THR A 106 5.89 -3.46 14.69
CA THR A 106 6.64 -3.07 15.87
C THR A 106 6.42 -1.59 16.20
N LYS A 107 6.84 -1.18 17.39
CA LYS A 107 6.80 0.22 17.82
C LYS A 107 7.66 1.11 16.92
N GLU A 108 8.85 0.63 16.57
CA GLU A 108 9.81 1.35 15.74
C GLU A 108 9.25 1.56 14.33
N GLU A 109 8.61 0.55 13.73
CA GLU A 109 7.96 0.68 12.42
C GLU A 109 6.86 1.73 12.43
N VAL A 110 6.03 1.75 13.49
CA VAL A 110 4.93 2.72 13.64
C VAL A 110 5.49 4.13 13.83
N GLU A 111 6.48 4.33 14.70
CA GLU A 111 7.10 5.63 14.93
C GLU A 111 7.77 6.18 13.66
N GLN A 112 8.52 5.35 12.94
CA GLN A 112 9.16 5.73 11.67
C GLN A 112 8.12 6.05 10.59
N ALA A 113 7.03 5.29 10.51
CA ALA A 113 5.97 5.54 9.55
C ALA A 113 5.22 6.85 9.83
N VAL A 114 4.90 7.13 11.10
CA VAL A 114 4.29 8.42 11.50
C VAL A 114 5.21 9.58 11.16
N GLN A 115 6.50 9.50 11.50
CA GLN A 115 7.48 10.53 11.16
C GLN A 115 7.60 10.74 9.65
N GLY A 116 7.70 9.64 8.89
CA GLY A 116 7.79 9.67 7.43
C GLY A 116 6.56 10.30 6.76
N LEU A 117 5.36 9.94 7.24
CA LEU A 117 4.10 10.53 6.78
C LEU A 117 4.03 12.03 7.06
N LEU A 118 4.37 12.45 8.29
CA LEU A 118 4.37 13.87 8.65
C LEU A 118 5.36 14.67 7.80
N GLN A 119 6.56 14.13 7.58
CA GLN A 119 7.55 14.76 6.70
C GLN A 119 7.06 14.85 5.25
N HIS A 120 6.48 13.77 4.73
CA HIS A 120 5.93 13.74 3.37
C HIS A 120 4.79 14.77 3.21
N ARG A 121 3.90 14.88 4.20
CA ARG A 121 2.84 15.89 4.21
C ARG A 121 3.40 17.32 4.26
N ALA A 122 4.44 17.57 5.06
CA ALA A 122 5.11 18.86 5.11
C ALA A 122 5.74 19.24 3.76
N VAL A 123 6.42 18.31 3.10
CA VAL A 123 7.00 18.51 1.75
C VAL A 123 5.91 18.80 0.73
N ASN A 124 4.82 18.02 0.71
CA ASN A 124 3.72 18.24 -0.22
C ASN A 124 3.06 19.61 -0.02
N ARG A 125 2.92 20.07 1.22
CA ARG A 125 2.34 21.39 1.51
C ARG A 125 3.21 22.56 1.03
N ALA A 126 4.52 22.35 0.90
CA ALA A 126 5.44 23.36 0.38
C ALA A 126 5.39 23.49 -1.16
N GLN A 127 4.63 22.64 -1.85
CA GLN A 127 4.49 22.68 -3.30
C GLN A 127 3.20 23.41 -3.71
N ASP A 128 3.32 24.49 -4.48
CA ASP A 128 2.20 25.37 -4.87
C ASP A 128 1.02 24.61 -5.47
N ALA A 129 1.28 23.65 -6.37
CA ALA A 129 0.24 22.86 -7.01
C ALA A 129 -0.54 21.97 -6.01
N HIS A 130 0.15 21.39 -5.03
CA HIS A 130 -0.48 20.60 -3.97
C HIS A 130 -1.26 21.48 -3.01
N LEU A 131 -0.73 22.66 -2.68
CA LEU A 131 -1.42 23.63 -1.83
C LEU A 131 -2.72 24.13 -2.49
N ALA A 132 -2.66 24.52 -3.77
CA ALA A 132 -3.82 24.97 -4.54
C ALA A 132 -4.89 23.88 -4.66
N ARG A 133 -4.50 22.63 -4.96
CA ARG A 133 -5.44 21.51 -5.04
C ARG A 133 -6.08 21.18 -3.68
N SER A 134 -5.30 21.24 -2.61
CA SER A 134 -5.81 21.03 -1.24
C SER A 134 -6.83 22.10 -0.88
N TRP A 135 -6.56 23.36 -1.24
CA TRP A 135 -7.49 24.48 -1.02
C TRP A 135 -8.83 24.24 -1.72
N ILE A 136 -8.82 23.86 -3.00
CA ILE A 136 -10.06 23.54 -3.75
C ILE A 136 -10.84 22.42 -3.05
N THR A 137 -10.14 21.34 -2.66
CA THR A 137 -10.77 20.21 -1.97
C THR A 137 -11.43 20.65 -0.66
N PHE A 138 -10.75 21.50 0.12
CA PHE A 138 -11.30 21.99 1.39
C PHE A 138 -12.52 22.89 1.18
N LEU A 139 -12.52 23.76 0.16
CA LEU A 139 -13.69 24.57 -0.19
C LEU A 139 -14.88 23.70 -0.62
N GLU A 140 -14.64 22.65 -1.41
CA GLU A 140 -15.68 21.72 -1.86
C GLU A 140 -16.28 20.89 -0.71
N THR A 141 -15.55 20.74 0.39
CA THR A 141 -16.00 19.99 1.58
C THR A 141 -16.42 20.87 2.75
N ASP A 142 -16.51 22.19 2.57
CA ASP A 142 -16.79 23.16 3.64
C ASP A 142 -15.83 23.03 4.84
N THR A 143 -14.54 22.80 4.56
CA THR A 143 -13.47 22.69 5.55
C THR A 143 -12.32 23.66 5.24
N ASP A 144 -11.26 23.64 6.04
CA ASP A 144 -10.03 24.40 5.81
C ASP A 144 -8.78 23.62 6.23
N PHE A 145 -7.63 24.30 6.25
CA PHE A 145 -6.36 23.67 6.65
C PHE A 145 -6.31 23.20 8.11
N THR A 146 -7.24 23.61 8.98
CA THR A 146 -7.34 23.07 10.34
C THR A 146 -7.66 21.57 10.33
N GLU A 147 -8.38 21.07 9.33
CA GLU A 147 -8.59 19.62 9.17
C GLU A 147 -7.30 18.87 8.87
N SER A 148 -6.41 19.48 8.07
CA SER A 148 -5.08 18.92 7.83
C SER A 148 -4.25 18.87 9.11
N GLN A 149 -4.32 19.91 9.94
CA GLN A 149 -3.67 19.96 11.24
C GLN A 149 -4.22 18.88 12.19
N ARG A 150 -5.55 18.77 12.34
CA ARG A 150 -6.20 17.73 13.16
C ARG A 150 -5.82 16.33 12.70
N TYR A 151 -5.70 16.11 11.39
CA TYR A 151 -5.25 14.83 10.85
C TYR A 151 -3.83 14.49 11.29
N GLU A 152 -2.91 15.46 11.28
CA GLU A 152 -1.55 15.26 11.76
C GLU A 152 -1.47 15.05 13.28
N GLU A 153 -2.32 15.72 14.05
CA GLU A 153 -2.45 15.48 15.50
C GLU A 153 -2.93 14.05 15.77
N ARG A 154 -3.92 13.56 15.00
CA ARG A 154 -4.35 12.16 15.07
C ARG A 154 -3.23 11.20 14.70
N LEU A 155 -2.43 11.47 13.66
CA LEU A 155 -1.26 10.66 13.31
C LEU A 155 -0.25 10.59 14.45
N ARG A 156 0.08 11.72 15.10
CA ARG A 156 1.03 11.78 16.22
C ARG A 156 0.54 11.02 17.45
N ALA A 157 -0.76 10.90 17.63
CA ALA A 157 -1.37 10.21 18.77
C ALA A 157 -1.52 8.68 18.58
N LEU A 158 -1.17 8.14 17.41
CA LEU A 158 -1.32 6.71 17.14
C LEU A 158 -0.36 5.86 17.97
N ASP A 159 -0.89 4.74 18.46
CA ASP A 159 -0.10 3.68 19.07
C ASP A 159 -0.09 2.41 18.20
N VAL A 160 0.76 1.46 18.56
CA VAL A 160 0.93 0.18 17.85
C VAL A 160 -0.37 -0.61 17.78
N LYS A 161 -1.20 -0.53 18.84
CA LYS A 161 -2.45 -1.28 18.92
C LYS A 161 -3.46 -0.75 17.89
N ALA A 162 -3.59 0.56 17.76
CA ALA A 162 -4.47 1.20 16.80
C ALA A 162 -4.07 0.85 15.35
N VAL A 163 -2.77 0.90 15.03
CA VAL A 163 -2.27 0.58 13.69
C VAL A 163 -2.48 -0.90 13.35
N ASN A 164 -2.22 -1.82 14.30
CA ASN A 164 -2.48 -3.24 14.08
C ASN A 164 -3.98 -3.55 13.96
N ALA A 165 -4.84 -2.88 14.74
CA ALA A 165 -6.29 -3.00 14.57
C ALA A 165 -6.74 -2.51 13.18
N ALA A 166 -6.17 -1.40 12.69
CA ALA A 166 -6.44 -0.89 11.35
C ALA A 166 -5.99 -1.88 10.26
N LEU A 167 -4.82 -2.49 10.41
CA LEU A 167 -4.33 -3.55 9.52
C LEU A 167 -5.35 -4.69 9.40
N HIS A 168 -5.86 -5.19 10.52
CA HIS A 168 -6.86 -6.27 10.53
C HIS A 168 -8.22 -5.85 9.97
N LYS A 169 -8.60 -4.57 10.09
CA LYS A 169 -9.81 -4.03 9.45
C LYS A 169 -9.65 -3.97 7.93
N MET A 170 -8.46 -3.58 7.45
CA MET A 170 -8.16 -3.41 6.03
C MET A 170 -7.95 -4.75 5.30
N LEU A 171 -7.22 -5.67 5.91
CA LEU A 171 -6.68 -6.86 5.25
C LEU A 171 -7.08 -8.16 5.96
N LYS A 172 -7.37 -9.18 5.16
CA LYS A 172 -7.56 -10.58 5.57
C LYS A 172 -6.81 -11.44 4.57
N ALA A 173 -6.06 -12.44 5.05
CA ALA A 173 -5.21 -13.28 4.21
C ALA A 173 -6.00 -13.90 3.03
N ASP A 174 -7.21 -14.38 3.31
CA ASP A 174 -8.04 -15.09 2.34
C ASP A 174 -8.92 -14.16 1.48
N GLY A 175 -8.91 -12.85 1.77
CA GLY A 175 -9.73 -11.84 1.09
C GLY A 175 -9.05 -11.11 -0.05
N ILE A 176 -7.74 -11.34 -0.24
CA ILE A 176 -6.95 -10.60 -1.23
C ILE A 176 -7.02 -11.30 -2.59
N THR A 177 -7.49 -10.55 -3.59
CA THR A 177 -7.48 -10.98 -4.98
C THR A 177 -6.16 -10.61 -5.63
N PHE A 178 -5.51 -11.57 -6.27
CA PHE A 178 -4.28 -11.36 -7.03
C PHE A 178 -4.56 -11.48 -8.52
N ALA A 179 -4.05 -10.53 -9.29
CA ALA A 179 -4.05 -10.54 -10.74
C ALA A 179 -2.60 -10.51 -11.24
N LEU A 180 -2.21 -11.58 -11.93
CA LEU A 180 -0.89 -11.71 -12.56
C LEU A 180 -1.01 -11.40 -14.05
N ALA A 181 -0.11 -10.58 -14.58
CA ALA A 181 -0.06 -10.23 -16.00
C ALA A 181 1.38 -10.32 -16.52
N GLY A 182 1.64 -11.16 -17.52
CA GLY A 182 2.98 -11.31 -18.09
C GLY A 182 2.99 -12.17 -19.33
N ASP A 183 4.13 -12.25 -20.02
CA ASP A 183 4.31 -13.14 -21.16
C ASP A 183 4.48 -14.59 -20.68
N LEU A 184 3.46 -15.41 -20.91
CA LEU A 184 3.44 -16.80 -20.45
C LEU A 184 4.46 -17.67 -21.17
N GLN A 185 4.72 -17.40 -22.46
CA GLN A 185 5.71 -18.13 -23.23
C GLN A 185 7.13 -17.86 -22.72
N LYS A 186 7.43 -16.60 -22.38
CA LYS A 186 8.72 -16.25 -21.74
C LYS A 186 8.87 -16.92 -20.37
N ALA A 187 7.81 -16.90 -19.54
CA ALA A 187 7.84 -17.60 -18.26
C ALA A 187 8.11 -19.10 -18.43
N LYS A 188 7.39 -19.77 -19.34
CA LYS A 188 7.56 -21.21 -19.62
C LYS A 188 8.96 -21.56 -20.12
N LYS A 189 9.52 -20.75 -21.02
CA LYS A 189 10.91 -20.91 -21.49
C LYS A 189 11.94 -20.79 -20.37
N ALA A 190 11.63 -20.01 -19.34
CA ALA A 190 12.46 -19.85 -18.15
C ALA A 190 12.11 -20.84 -17.01
N GLY A 191 11.26 -21.85 -17.27
CA GLY A 191 10.92 -22.89 -16.30
C GLY A 191 9.84 -22.51 -15.28
N ALA A 192 9.09 -21.45 -15.51
CA ALA A 192 8.00 -20.99 -14.64
C ALA A 192 6.64 -21.02 -15.37
N ASP A 193 5.56 -21.29 -14.63
CA ASP A 193 4.19 -21.19 -15.16
C ASP A 193 3.31 -20.48 -14.13
N PHE A 194 2.78 -19.32 -14.49
CA PHE A 194 1.88 -18.52 -13.64
C PHE A 194 0.41 -18.66 -14.05
N SER A 195 0.10 -19.55 -14.99
CA SER A 195 -1.28 -19.85 -15.42
C SER A 195 -1.98 -20.88 -14.53
N VAL A 196 -1.22 -21.56 -13.67
CA VAL A 196 -1.72 -22.54 -12.70
C VAL A 196 -1.73 -21.91 -11.31
N PRO A 197 -2.81 -22.05 -10.51
CA PRO A 197 -2.90 -21.51 -9.15
C PRO A 197 -1.87 -22.09 -8.17
#